data_AF-K6WY27-F1
#
_entry.id   AF-K6WY27-F1
#
_cell.length_a   1.000
_cell.length_b   1.000
_cell.length_c   1.000
_cell.angle_alpha   90.00
_cell.angle_beta   90.00
_cell.angle_gamma   90.00
#
_symmetry.space_group_name_H-M   'P 1'
#
loop_
_entity.id
_entity.type
_entity.pdbx_description
1 polymer ?
#
loop_
_entity_poly.entity_id
_entity_poly.type
_entity_poly.pdbx_seq_one_letter_code
_entity_poly.pdbx_strand_id
1 'polypeptide(L)' 'MPPASSTPLMDLVGSSQKTELLLKGGHIGLVVGRTAAKTTIPTIIEFLIKQSEAAE' A
#
# COMPACT_ATOMS: atom_id res chain seq x y z
N MET A 1 2.48 -1.48 -12.91
CA MET A 1 1.82 -0.39 -13.67
C MET A 1 2.81 0.75 -13.75
N PRO A 2 2.75 1.61 -14.78
CA PRO A 2 3.48 2.87 -14.76
C PRO A 2 3.05 3.74 -13.57
N PRO A 3 3.98 4.28 -12.75
CA PRO A 3 3.62 5.11 -11.58
C PRO A 3 2.77 6.33 -11.94
N ALA A 4 3.04 6.95 -13.10
CA ALA A 4 2.29 8.11 -13.59
C ALA A 4 0.78 7.86 -13.74
N SER A 5 0.36 6.61 -13.89
CA SER A 5 -1.07 6.26 -13.98
C SER A 5 -1.73 6.06 -12.62
N SER A 6 -0.97 5.67 -11.58
CA SER A 6 -1.52 5.32 -10.26
C SER A 6 -1.35 6.43 -9.22
N THR A 7 -0.26 7.19 -9.27
CA THR A 7 0.02 8.24 -8.27
C THR A 7 -1.09 9.30 -8.16
N PRO A 8 -1.72 9.79 -9.25
CA PRO A 8 -2.81 10.77 -9.15
C PRO A 8 -4.04 10.27 -8.38
N LEU A 9 -4.21 8.95 -8.23
CA LEU A 9 -5.34 8.38 -7.50
C LEU A 9 -5.27 8.71 -6.00
N MET A 10 -4.08 8.95 -5.45
CA MET A 10 -3.93 9.33 -4.05
C MET A 10 -4.60 10.66 -3.73
N ASP A 11 -4.66 11.59 -4.68
CA ASP A 11 -5.31 12.90 -4.51
C ASP A 11 -6.84 12.79 -4.47
N LEU A 12 -7.39 11.71 -5.02
CA LEU A 12 -8.84 11.45 -5.04
C LEU A 12 -9.35 10.78 -3.76
N VAL A 13 -8.45 10.26 -2.91
CA VAL A 13 -8.82 9.65 -1.63
C VAL A 13 -9.10 10.75 -0.60
N GLY A 14 -10.38 10.90 -0.21
CA GLY A 14 -10.86 11.89 0.75
C GLY A 14 -10.51 11.61 2.22
N SER A 15 -9.92 10.46 2.51
CA SER A 15 -9.42 10.13 3.85
C SER A 15 -8.02 10.69 4.06
N SER A 16 -7.74 11.23 5.25
CA SER A 16 -6.38 11.55 5.70
C SER A 16 -5.55 10.30 6.03
N GLN A 17 -6.22 9.18 6.25
CA GLN A 17 -5.65 7.88 6.58
C GLN A 17 -5.26 7.14 5.29
N LYS A 18 -4.20 7.59 4.63
CA LYS A 18 -3.73 7.01 3.37
C LYS A 18 -2.20 6.94 3.32
N THR A 19 -1.68 5.87 2.70
CA THR A 19 -0.25 5.62 2.53
C THR A 19 0.00 5.11 1.12
N GLU A 20 1.01 5.63 0.44
CA GLU A 20 1.48 5.09 -0.85
C GLU A 20 2.69 4.17 -0.61
N LEU A 21 2.66 2.96 -1.16
CA LEU A 21 3.77 2.01 -1.13
C LEU A 21 4.19 1.67 -2.57
N LEU A 22 5.35 2.19 -2.99
CA LEU A 22 5.91 1.92 -4.32
C LEU A 22 6.97 0.81 -4.22
N LEU A 23 6.76 -0.28 -4.96
CA LEU A 23 7.68 -1.43 -4.99
C LEU A 23 8.19 -1.69 -6.40
N LYS A 24 9.47 -2.08 -6.50
CA LYS A 24 10.06 -2.57 -7.75
C LYS A 24 9.57 -3.99 -8.02
N GLY A 25 8.48 -4.14 -8.78
CA GLY A 25 7.90 -5.42 -9.13
C GLY A 25 6.83 -5.33 -10.23
N GLY A 26 6.51 -6.46 -10.84
CA GLY A 26 5.34 -6.59 -11.72
C GLY A 26 4.03 -6.70 -10.93
N HIS A 27 2.88 -6.59 -11.61
CA HIS A 27 1.55 -6.63 -10.97
C HIS A 27 1.35 -7.80 -10.02
N ILE A 28 1.64 -9.01 -10.50
CA ILE A 28 1.46 -10.24 -9.73
C ILE A 28 2.53 -10.36 -8.62
N GLY A 29 3.77 -9.97 -8.93
CA GLY A 29 4.89 -10.03 -7.99
C GLY A 29 4.70 -9.15 -6.75
N LEU A 30 3.85 -8.13 -6.83
CA LEU A 30 3.50 -7.24 -5.71
C LEU A 30 2.72 -7.96 -4.60
N VAL A 31 1.97 -9.02 -4.94
CA VAL A 31 1.05 -9.71 -4.01
C VAL A 31 1.54 -11.10 -3.64
N VAL A 32 2.04 -11.88 -4.60
CA VAL A 32 2.37 -13.30 -4.39
C VAL A 32 3.88 -13.60 -4.46
N GLY A 33 4.73 -12.58 -4.60
CA GLY A 33 6.18 -12.73 -4.65
C GLY A 33 6.86 -12.79 -3.29
N ARG A 34 8.11 -13.26 -3.23
CA ARG A 34 8.94 -13.25 -2.00
C ARG A 34 9.06 -11.86 -1.37
N THR A 35 9.16 -10.82 -2.21
CA THR A 35 9.16 -9.42 -1.77
C THR A 35 7.81 -9.02 -1.16
N ALA A 36 6.70 -9.53 -1.69
CA ALA A 36 5.38 -9.25 -1.13
C ALA A 36 5.23 -9.78 0.30
N ALA A 37 5.65 -11.03 0.53
CA ALA A 37 5.61 -11.66 1.85
C ALA A 37 6.47 -10.92 2.90
N LYS A 38 7.55 -10.26 2.47
CA LYS A 38 8.49 -9.56 3.37
C LYS A 38 8.23 -8.06 3.51
N THR A 39 7.48 -7.47 2.59
CA THR A 39 7.31 -6.01 2.53
C THR A 39 5.85 -5.65 2.39
N THR A 40 5.20 -5.98 1.26
CA THR A 40 3.80 -5.58 1.01
C THR A 40 2.85 -6.03 2.12
N ILE A 41 2.89 -7.32 2.49
CA ILE A 41 1.94 -7.89 3.46
C ILE A 41 2.17 -7.31 4.86
N PRO A 42 3.41 -7.28 5.42
CA PRO A 42 3.67 -6.60 6.68
C PRO A 42 3.23 -5.13 6.69
N THR A 43 3.53 -4.35 5.64
CA THR A 43 3.14 -2.92 5.59
C THR A 43 1.62 -2.73 5.58
N ILE A 44 0.87 -3.61 4.90
CA ILE A 44 -0.61 -3.56 4.95
C ILE A 44 -1.10 -3.87 6.37
N ILE A 45 -0.56 -4.89 7.02
CA ILE A 45 -0.93 -5.26 8.40
C ILE A 45 -0.65 -4.10 9.35
N GLU A 46 0.54 -3.49 9.27
CA GLU A 46 0.92 -2.33 10.10
C GLU A 46 -0.02 -1.15 9.89
N PHE A 47 -0.38 -0.85 8.64
CA PHE A 47 -1.37 0.19 8.34
C PHE A 47 -2.72 -0.12 9.00
N LEU A 48 -3.23 -1.34 8.83
CA LEU A 48 -4.52 -1.74 9.38
C LEU A 48 -4.54 -1.68 10.92
N ILE A 49 -3.49 -2.17 11.58
CA ILE A 49 -3.34 -2.08 13.05
C ILE A 49 -3.37 -0.63 13.47
N LYS A 50 -2.49 0.21 12.90
CA LYS A 50 -2.38 1.63 13.25
C LYS A 50 -3.70 2.37 13.11
N GLN A 51 -4.41 2.18 12.01
CA GLN A 51 -5.66 2.91 11.76
C GLN A 51 -6.86 2.34 12.53
N SER A 52 -6.81 1.06 12.92
CA SER A 52 -7.86 0.44 13.75
C SER A 52 -7.70 0.78 15.23
N GLU A 53 -6.47 0.82 15.73
CA GLU A 53 -6.15 1.14 17.13
C GLU A 53 -6.10 2.66 17.40
N ALA A 54 -5.88 3.49 16.38
CA ALA A 54 -5.97 4.95 16.49
C ALA A 54 -7.43 5.47 16.47
N ALA A 55 -8.43 4.60 16.36
CA ALA A 55 -9.85 4.95 16.30
C ALA A 55 -10.51 5.08 17.69
N GLU A 56 -9.73 5.39 18.74
CA GLU A 56 -10.21 5.68 20.10
C GLU A 56 -10.30 7.18 20.37
#